data_AF-A0A372BJ07-F1
#
_entry.id   AF-A0A372BJ07-F1
#
_cell.length_a   1.000
_cell.length_b   1.000
_cell.length_c   1.000
_cell.angle_alpha   90.00
_cell.angle_beta   90.00
_cell.angle_gamma   90.00
#
_symmetry.space_group_name_H-M   'P 1'
#
loop_
_entity.id
_entity.type
_entity.pdbx_description
1 polymer ?
#
loop_
_entity_poly.entity_id
_entity_poly.type
_entity_poly.pdbx_seq_one_letter_code
_entity_poly.pdbx_strand_id
1 'polypeptide(L)'
;MLKMILKLSLFCITYCLFSLTHAENYTKIKYVCLSSAQTKAILMLNTDNLHVNDINDVMYYPYLKSISLSKSSGLGIGVGDTKDTLWHYSYDELESSEKVGVYDVLYRDKAIVLVTYHNIKGDPTVIFSQQLKNSSKHKINQLLAKTSRECI
;
A
#
# COMPACT_ATOMS: atom_id res chain seq x y z
N MET A 1 -15.86 58.27 -10.86
CA MET A 1 -15.01 57.14 -11.31
C MET A 1 -14.22 56.45 -10.18
N LEU A 2 -13.81 57.15 -9.11
CA LEU A 2 -13.00 56.57 -8.02
C LEU A 2 -13.69 55.44 -7.20
N LYS A 3 -15.03 55.46 -7.07
CA LYS A 3 -15.79 54.43 -6.32
C LYS A 3 -15.85 53.05 -7.00
N MET A 4 -15.59 52.97 -8.30
CA MET A 4 -15.71 51.71 -9.07
C MET A 4 -14.44 50.85 -8.96
N ILE A 5 -13.28 51.50 -8.74
CA ILE A 5 -11.99 50.83 -8.61
C ILE A 5 -11.86 50.14 -7.24
N LEU A 6 -12.42 50.74 -6.19
CA LEU A 6 -12.33 50.17 -4.83
C LEU A 6 -13.08 48.82 -4.70
N LYS A 7 -14.22 48.68 -5.39
CA LYS A 7 -15.02 47.43 -5.39
C LYS A 7 -14.35 46.28 -6.15
N LEU A 8 -13.51 46.58 -7.13
CA LEU A 8 -12.78 45.56 -7.88
C LEU A 8 -11.64 44.95 -7.05
N SER A 9 -10.98 45.75 -6.22
CA SER A 9 -9.89 45.26 -5.35
C SER A 9 -10.38 44.30 -4.27
N LEU A 10 -11.59 44.50 -3.74
CA LEU A 10 -12.14 43.65 -2.68
C LEU A 10 -12.57 42.27 -3.21
N PHE A 11 -12.94 42.16 -4.49
CA PHE A 11 -13.32 40.90 -5.13
C PHE A 11 -12.09 40.04 -5.48
N CYS A 12 -10.94 40.65 -5.77
CA CYS A 12 -9.69 39.92 -6.01
C CYS A 12 -9.09 39.32 -4.72
N ILE A 13 -9.27 39.99 -3.58
CA ILE A 13 -8.76 39.49 -2.29
C ILE A 13 -9.57 38.28 -1.81
N THR A 14 -10.88 38.24 -2.05
CA THR A 14 -11.70 37.05 -1.72
C THR A 14 -11.47 35.89 -2.68
N TYR A 15 -11.16 36.13 -3.96
CA TYR A 15 -10.85 35.05 -4.91
C TYR A 15 -9.46 34.42 -4.65
N CYS A 16 -8.47 35.20 -4.19
CA CYS A 16 -7.15 34.68 -3.80
C CYS A 16 -7.20 33.86 -2.49
N LEU A 17 -8.13 34.15 -1.58
CA LEU A 17 -8.29 33.38 -0.35
C LEU A 17 -8.97 32.01 -0.57
N PHE A 18 -9.74 31.85 -1.64
CA PHE A 18 -10.35 30.56 -2.02
C PHE A 18 -9.46 29.68 -2.92
N SER A 19 -8.31 30.17 -3.38
CA SER A 19 -7.38 29.42 -4.25
C SER A 19 -6.21 28.77 -3.49
N LEU A 20 -6.22 28.84 -2.16
CA LEU A 20 -5.29 28.10 -1.28
C LEU A 20 -5.95 26.86 -0.67
N THR A 21 -6.85 26.16 -1.40
CA THR A 21 -6.93 24.71 -1.21
C THR A 21 -5.62 24.15 -1.74
N HIS A 22 -4.62 24.14 -0.86
CA HIS A 22 -3.34 23.50 -1.10
C HIS A 22 -3.68 22.11 -1.63
N ALA A 23 -3.40 21.89 -2.91
CA ALA A 23 -3.12 20.56 -3.39
C ALA A 23 -1.90 20.12 -2.58
N GLU A 24 -2.15 19.52 -1.43
CA GLU A 24 -1.18 18.81 -0.63
C GLU A 24 -0.73 17.64 -1.50
N ASN A 25 0.18 17.93 -2.45
CA ASN A 25 1.06 16.96 -3.06
C ASN A 25 2.08 16.54 -2.00
N TYR A 26 1.59 16.00 -0.88
CA TYR A 26 2.43 15.16 -0.06
C TYR A 26 2.87 14.02 -0.95
N THR A 27 4.17 13.76 -0.99
CA THR A 27 4.71 12.56 -1.61
C THR A 27 4.11 11.38 -0.87
N LYS A 28 3.08 10.76 -1.45
CA LYS A 28 2.39 9.65 -0.81
C LYS A 28 3.28 8.42 -0.91
N ILE A 29 3.45 7.72 0.22
CA ILE A 29 4.07 6.40 0.23
C ILE A 29 3.13 5.44 -0.49
N LYS A 30 3.65 4.73 -1.48
CA LYS A 30 2.86 3.87 -2.37
C LYS A 30 2.89 2.44 -1.88
N TYR A 31 1.71 1.84 -1.83
CA TYR A 31 1.52 0.47 -1.39
C TYR A 31 0.77 -0.32 -2.47
N VAL A 32 1.23 -1.54 -2.75
CA VAL A 32 0.38 -2.56 -3.37
C VAL A 32 -0.63 -2.99 -2.32
N CYS A 33 -1.92 -2.91 -2.68
CA CYS A 33 -3.00 -3.23 -1.77
C CYS A 33 -3.79 -4.45 -2.27
N LEU A 34 -3.81 -5.49 -1.45
CA LEU A 34 -4.48 -6.75 -1.75
C LEU A 34 -5.57 -7.02 -0.73
N SER A 35 -6.77 -7.37 -1.21
CA SER A 35 -7.85 -7.88 -0.38
C SER A 35 -7.86 -9.40 -0.36
N SER A 36 -8.53 -9.95 0.65
CA SER A 36 -8.80 -11.37 0.81
C SER A 36 -10.30 -11.62 0.83
N ALA A 37 -10.74 -12.78 0.37
CA ALA A 37 -12.11 -13.25 0.62
C ALA A 37 -12.32 -13.71 2.08
N GLN A 38 -11.22 -13.95 2.82
CA GLN A 38 -11.24 -14.53 4.17
C GLN A 38 -11.23 -13.47 5.27
N THR A 39 -10.86 -12.23 4.96
CA THR A 39 -10.84 -11.11 5.92
C THR A 39 -11.24 -9.79 5.26
N LYS A 40 -11.79 -8.88 6.06
CA LYS A 40 -12.09 -7.50 5.63
C LYS A 40 -10.87 -6.59 5.64
N ALA A 41 -9.77 -7.04 6.25
CA ALA A 41 -8.52 -6.30 6.26
C ALA A 41 -7.91 -6.27 4.85
N ILE A 42 -7.22 -5.17 4.55
CA ILE A 42 -6.48 -5.00 3.29
C ILE A 42 -5.02 -5.01 3.63
N LEU A 43 -4.29 -5.93 3.04
CA LEU A 43 -2.85 -6.00 3.16
C LEU A 43 -2.23 -4.92 2.28
N MET A 44 -1.35 -4.12 2.85
CA MET A 44 -0.63 -3.05 2.19
C MET A 44 0.87 -3.37 2.24
N LEU A 45 1.52 -3.48 1.07
CA LEU A 45 2.96 -3.75 0.96
C LEU A 45 3.64 -2.58 0.25
N ASN A 46 4.64 -1.97 0.87
CA ASN A 46 5.35 -0.83 0.29
C ASN A 46 6.07 -1.22 -1.02
N THR A 47 5.99 -0.35 -2.03
CA THR A 47 6.54 -0.57 -3.37
C THR A 47 7.94 -0.01 -3.60
N ASP A 48 8.49 0.77 -2.69
CA ASP A 48 9.71 1.55 -2.89
C ASP A 48 10.95 0.68 -3.18
N ASN A 49 10.93 -0.60 -2.78
CA ASN A 49 12.02 -1.56 -2.99
C ASN A 49 11.65 -2.77 -3.87
N LEU A 50 10.60 -2.68 -4.71
CA LEU A 50 10.22 -3.78 -5.61
C LEU A 50 11.33 -4.19 -6.59
N HIS A 51 12.29 -3.31 -6.88
CA HIS A 51 13.45 -3.63 -7.70
C HIS A 51 14.37 -4.70 -7.10
N VAL A 52 14.34 -4.87 -5.78
CA VAL A 52 15.15 -5.84 -5.01
C VAL A 52 14.31 -7.02 -4.54
N ASN A 53 13.03 -7.08 -4.95
CA ASN A 53 12.01 -8.02 -4.45
C ASN A 53 12.02 -8.14 -2.91
N ASP A 54 12.15 -7.00 -2.23
CA ASP A 54 12.18 -6.94 -0.78
C ASP A 54 11.00 -6.14 -0.27
N ILE A 55 10.21 -6.73 0.63
CA ILE A 55 9.14 -6.03 1.34
C ILE A 55 9.70 -5.56 2.68
N ASN A 56 9.74 -4.25 2.87
CA ASN A 56 10.34 -3.66 4.07
C ASN A 56 9.28 -3.01 4.98
N ASP A 57 8.05 -2.87 4.48
CA ASP A 57 6.93 -2.34 5.25
C ASP A 57 5.65 -3.03 4.79
N VAL A 58 5.02 -3.73 5.74
CA VAL A 58 3.75 -4.43 5.58
C VAL A 58 2.82 -3.97 6.68
N MET A 59 1.57 -3.70 6.34
CA MET A 59 0.56 -3.30 7.30
C MET A 59 -0.84 -3.71 6.83
N TYR A 60 -1.80 -3.64 7.75
CA TYR A 60 -3.21 -3.88 7.46
C TYR A 60 -4.02 -2.60 7.58
N TYR A 61 -4.77 -2.22 6.54
CA TYR A 61 -5.87 -1.27 6.70
C TYR A 61 -7.10 -1.99 7.31
N PRO A 62 -7.82 -1.39 8.28
CA PRO A 62 -7.74 0.00 8.75
C PRO A 62 -6.77 0.26 9.92
N TYR A 63 -6.06 -0.76 10.41
CA TYR A 63 -5.27 -0.66 11.65
C TYR A 63 -3.99 0.17 11.50
N LEU A 64 -3.38 0.13 10.31
CA LEU A 64 -2.15 0.86 9.95
C LEU A 64 -0.97 0.64 10.91
N LYS A 65 -0.98 -0.48 11.64
CA LYS A 65 0.15 -0.94 12.45
C LYS A 65 1.17 -1.59 11.51
N SER A 66 2.40 -1.09 11.52
CA SER A 66 3.51 -1.69 10.79
C SER A 66 3.88 -3.03 11.43
N ILE A 67 4.21 -3.99 10.57
CA ILE A 67 4.56 -5.36 10.92
C ILE A 67 6.07 -5.50 10.82
N SER A 68 6.71 -5.94 11.91
CA SER A 68 8.14 -6.21 11.90
C SER A 68 8.39 -7.51 11.14
N LEU A 69 9.23 -7.43 10.11
CA LEU A 69 9.56 -8.56 9.25
C LEU A 69 11.05 -8.87 9.29
N SER A 70 11.38 -10.16 9.16
CA SER A 70 12.72 -10.63 8.87
C SER A 70 12.68 -11.56 7.67
N LYS A 71 13.45 -11.24 6.61
CA LYS A 71 13.54 -12.09 5.43
C LYS A 71 14.13 -13.45 5.81
N SER A 72 13.40 -14.54 5.56
CA SER A 72 13.84 -15.89 5.92
C SER A 72 14.37 -16.66 4.71
N SER A 73 13.75 -16.51 3.53
CA SER A 73 14.23 -17.18 2.32
C SER A 73 13.75 -16.50 1.03
N GLY A 74 14.36 -16.88 -0.10
CA GLY A 74 13.96 -16.46 -1.43
C GLY A 74 14.37 -17.48 -2.50
N LEU A 75 13.44 -17.83 -3.38
CA LEU A 75 13.66 -18.75 -4.50
C LEU A 75 13.02 -18.20 -5.78
N GLY A 76 13.76 -18.26 -6.89
CA GLY A 76 13.25 -17.93 -8.23
C GLY A 76 13.10 -19.19 -9.06
N ILE A 77 11.96 -19.33 -9.76
CA ILE A 77 11.69 -20.42 -10.69
C ILE A 77 11.35 -19.80 -12.06
N GLY A 78 12.14 -20.13 -13.07
CA GLY A 78 11.83 -19.80 -14.46
C GLY A 78 10.76 -20.74 -15.00
N VAL A 79 9.73 -20.21 -15.67
CA VAL A 79 8.62 -21.00 -16.18
C VAL A 79 8.85 -21.32 -17.66
N GLY A 80 9.67 -22.34 -17.97
CA GLY A 80 9.81 -22.88 -19.33
C GLY A 80 10.14 -21.86 -20.43
N ASP A 81 9.68 -22.10 -21.67
CA ASP A 81 9.97 -21.30 -22.87
C ASP A 81 9.43 -19.85 -22.83
N THR A 82 8.81 -19.40 -21.73
CA THR A 82 8.42 -18.01 -21.54
C THR A 82 9.47 -17.26 -20.72
N LYS A 83 9.62 -15.95 -20.95
CA LYS A 83 10.51 -15.09 -20.15
C LYS A 83 9.97 -14.83 -18.73
N ASP A 84 8.86 -15.47 -18.35
CA ASP A 84 8.15 -15.21 -17.12
C ASP A 84 8.92 -15.85 -15.97
N THR A 85 9.27 -15.03 -14.99
CA THR A 85 9.96 -15.50 -13.77
C THR A 85 9.02 -15.36 -12.59
N LEU A 86 8.80 -16.47 -11.88
CA LEU A 86 8.10 -16.49 -10.61
C LEU A 86 9.13 -16.42 -9.48
N TRP A 87 8.96 -15.47 -8.57
CA TRP A 87 9.78 -15.39 -7.36
C TRP A 87 8.93 -15.62 -6.13
N HIS A 88 9.41 -16.48 -5.25
CA HIS A 88 8.83 -16.76 -3.96
C HIS A 88 9.76 -16.26 -2.87
N TYR A 89 9.27 -15.40 -1.98
CA TYR A 89 10.01 -14.92 -0.82
C TYR A 89 9.20 -15.14 0.44
N SER A 90 9.88 -15.63 1.48
CA SER A 90 9.30 -15.83 2.80
C SER A 90 9.86 -14.82 3.79
N TYR A 91 8.98 -14.29 4.64
CA TYR A 91 9.30 -13.32 5.67
C TYR A 91 8.69 -13.76 6.99
N ASP A 92 9.50 -13.82 8.04
CA ASP A 92 9.02 -14.11 9.39
C ASP A 92 8.42 -12.83 9.98
N GLU A 93 7.18 -12.92 10.47
CA GLU A 93 6.57 -11.88 11.29
C GLU A 93 7.12 -11.98 12.71
N LEU A 94 7.59 -10.85 13.23
CA LEU A 94 8.18 -10.77 14.56
C LEU A 94 7.33 -9.89 15.49
N GLU A 95 7.03 -10.39 16.69
CA GLU A 95 6.50 -9.60 17.79
C GLU A 95 7.46 -9.73 18.98
N SER A 96 8.01 -8.60 19.45
CA SER A 96 9.04 -8.60 20.51
C SER A 96 10.21 -9.57 20.23
N SER A 97 10.66 -9.63 18.98
CA SER A 97 11.70 -10.54 18.47
C SER A 97 11.35 -12.03 18.45
N GLU A 98 10.13 -12.42 18.82
CA GLU A 98 9.63 -13.78 18.66
C GLU A 98 8.91 -13.92 17.33
N LYS A 99 9.15 -15.03 16.62
CA LYS A 99 8.42 -15.36 15.40
C LYS A 99 6.96 -15.66 15.74
N VAL A 100 6.02 -14.95 15.14
CA VAL A 100 4.57 -15.12 15.36
C VAL A 100 3.80 -15.52 14.09
N GLY A 101 4.42 -15.36 12.92
CA GLY A 101 3.82 -15.76 11.66
C GLY A 101 4.82 -15.78 10.52
N VAL A 102 4.34 -16.11 9.32
CA VAL A 102 5.10 -16.13 8.07
C VAL A 102 4.26 -15.51 6.97
N TYR A 103 4.87 -14.59 6.22
CA TYR A 103 4.37 -14.09 4.95
C TYR A 103 5.13 -14.74 3.80
N ASP A 104 4.40 -15.43 2.94
CA ASP A 104 4.90 -15.97 1.68
C ASP A 104 4.40 -15.09 0.53
N VAL A 105 5.32 -14.43 -0.16
CA VAL A 105 5.03 -13.48 -1.23
C VAL A 105 5.45 -14.04 -2.57
N LEU A 106 4.47 -14.13 -3.48
CA LEU A 106 4.68 -14.54 -4.85
C LEU A 106 4.71 -13.31 -5.77
N TYR A 107 5.79 -13.21 -6.53
CA TYR A 107 5.95 -12.22 -7.59
C TYR A 107 5.88 -12.89 -8.96
N ARG A 108 5.27 -12.18 -9.91
CA ARG A 108 5.37 -12.45 -11.35
C ARG A 108 5.81 -11.17 -12.04
N ASP A 109 6.90 -11.21 -12.79
CA ASP A 109 7.42 -10.07 -13.56
C ASP A 109 7.56 -8.78 -12.72
N LYS A 110 8.02 -8.92 -11.48
CA LYS A 110 8.19 -7.84 -10.47
C LYS A 110 6.89 -7.27 -9.88
N ALA A 111 5.73 -7.85 -10.19
CA ALA A 111 4.46 -7.52 -9.55
C ALA A 111 4.10 -8.55 -8.49
N ILE A 112 3.63 -8.09 -7.32
CA ILE A 112 3.08 -8.97 -6.28
C ILE A 112 1.73 -9.51 -6.78
N VAL A 113 1.62 -10.83 -6.91
CA VAL A 113 0.39 -11.49 -7.38
C VAL A 113 -0.37 -12.15 -6.24
N LEU A 114 0.33 -12.59 -5.20
CA LEU A 114 -0.26 -13.32 -4.09
C LEU A 114 0.61 -13.17 -2.83
N VAL A 115 -0.04 -13.01 -1.69
CA VAL A 115 0.57 -13.09 -0.37
C VAL A 115 -0.23 -14.07 0.46
N THR A 116 0.46 -15.06 1.02
CA THR A 116 -0.11 -15.98 2.00
C THR A 116 0.42 -15.65 3.36
N TYR A 117 -0.45 -15.57 4.35
CA TYR A 117 -0.09 -15.40 5.75
C TYR A 117 -0.42 -16.66 6.56
N HIS A 118 0.57 -17.15 7.29
CA HIS A 118 0.47 -18.29 8.20
C HIS A 118 0.79 -17.84 9.63
N ASN A 119 -0.15 -17.99 10.57
CA ASN A 119 0.09 -17.77 11.99
C ASN A 119 0.73 -19.03 12.62
N ILE A 120 1.78 -18.88 13.43
CA ILE A 120 2.41 -20.05 14.08
C ILE A 120 1.50 -20.73 15.12
N LYS A 121 0.50 -20.02 15.65
CA LYS A 121 -0.44 -20.53 16.66
C LYS A 121 -1.54 -21.41 16.04
N GLY A 122 -1.51 -21.61 14.72
CA GLY A 122 -2.43 -22.51 14.01
C GLY A 122 -3.74 -21.87 13.57
N ASP A 123 -3.83 -20.53 13.55
CA ASP A 123 -4.98 -19.85 12.94
C ASP A 123 -5.09 -20.18 11.44
N PRO A 124 -6.31 -20.09 10.85
CA PRO A 124 -6.49 -20.30 9.43
C PRO A 124 -5.57 -19.42 8.59
N THR A 125 -4.94 -20.04 7.60
CA THR A 125 -4.12 -19.34 6.61
C THR A 125 -4.95 -18.31 5.85
N VAL A 126 -4.43 -17.09 5.69
CA VAL A 126 -5.10 -16.01 4.97
C VAL A 126 -4.37 -15.75 3.65
N ILE A 127 -5.12 -15.75 2.55
CA ILE A 127 -4.59 -15.52 1.21
C ILE A 127 -5.08 -14.16 0.71
N PHE A 128 -4.14 -13.30 0.35
CA PHE A 128 -4.36 -11.99 -0.27
C PHE A 128 -3.92 -12.05 -1.74
N SER A 129 -4.87 -11.96 -2.66
CA SER A 129 -4.61 -12.05 -4.11
C SER A 129 -5.50 -11.15 -4.95
N GLN A 130 -6.47 -10.49 -4.33
CA GLN A 130 -7.45 -9.68 -5.05
C GLN A 130 -7.02 -8.23 -5.05
N GLN A 131 -6.81 -7.67 -6.25
CA GLN A 131 -6.58 -6.24 -6.41
C GLN A 131 -7.83 -5.45 -6.02
N LEU A 132 -7.64 -4.27 -5.44
CA LEU A 132 -8.76 -3.41 -5.08
C LEU A 132 -9.49 -2.91 -6.34
N LYS A 133 -10.82 -3.07 -6.36
CA LYS A 133 -11.67 -2.43 -7.37
C LYS A 133 -11.50 -0.91 -7.31
N ASN A 134 -11.55 -0.22 -8.45
CA ASN A 134 -11.35 1.23 -8.56
C ASN A 134 -12.19 2.04 -7.56
N SER A 135 -13.47 1.69 -7.37
CA SER A 135 -14.35 2.37 -6.41
C SER A 135 -13.92 2.17 -4.95
N SER A 136 -13.50 0.96 -4.57
CA SER A 136 -12.95 0.68 -3.24
C SER A 136 -11.61 1.38 -3.03
N LYS A 137 -10.71 1.29 -4.02
CA LYS A 137 -9.40 1.95 -3.99
C LYS A 137 -9.53 3.45 -3.80
N HIS A 138 -10.45 4.11 -4.50
CA HIS A 138 -10.71 5.53 -4.34
C HIS A 138 -11.17 5.89 -2.92
N LYS A 139 -12.13 5.14 -2.36
CA LYS A 139 -12.62 5.36 -0.99
C LYS A 139 -11.52 5.18 0.05
N ILE A 140 -10.71 4.14 -0.08
CA ILE A 140 -9.59 3.87 0.83
C ILE A 140 -8.53 4.97 0.71
N ASN A 141 -8.17 5.38 -0.51
CA ASN A 141 -7.17 6.44 -0.72
C ASN A 141 -7.61 7.80 -0.17
N GLN A 142 -8.90 8.12 -0.15
CA GLN A 142 -9.41 9.31 0.54
C GLN A 142 -9.14 9.26 2.06
N LEU A 143 -9.22 8.07 2.66
CA LEU A 143 -8.96 7.87 4.08
C LEU A 143 -7.45 7.83 4.39
N LEU A 144 -6.68 7.14 3.55
CA LEU A 144 -5.23 7.02 3.66
C LEU A 144 -4.50 8.36 3.43
N ALA A 145 -5.09 9.27 2.65
CA ALA A 145 -4.52 10.59 2.37
C ALA A 145 -4.16 11.36 3.65
N LYS A 146 -4.93 11.19 4.72
CA LYS A 146 -4.66 11.79 6.04
C LYS A 146 -3.34 11.33 6.68
N THR A 147 -2.78 10.25 6.16
CA THR A 147 -1.57 9.61 6.67
C THR A 147 -0.46 9.55 5.62
N SER A 148 -0.60 10.29 4.52
CA SER A 148 0.37 10.32 3.40
C SER A 148 0.65 8.96 2.78
N ARG A 149 -0.38 8.09 2.73
CA ARG A 149 -0.30 6.75 2.11
C ARG A 149 -1.27 6.63 0.94
N GLU A 150 -0.96 5.73 0.01
CA GLU A 150 -1.78 5.45 -1.15
C GLU A 150 -1.70 3.99 -1.58
N CYS A 151 -2.86 3.39 -1.84
CA CYS A 151 -2.96 2.16 -2.59
C CYS A 151 -2.86 2.46 -4.09
N ILE A 152 -1.89 1.86 -4.78
CA ILE A 152 -1.71 2.00 -6.24
C ILE A 152 -2.52 0.98 -7.03
#